data_AF-A0AA52AU71-F1
#
_entry.id   AF-A0AA52AU71-F1
#
_cell.length_a   1.000
_cell.length_b   1.000
_cell.length_c   1.000
_cell.angle_alpha   90.00
_cell.angle_beta   90.00
_cell.angle_gamma   90.00
#
_symmetry.space_group_name_H-M   'P 1'
#
loop_
_entity.id
_entity.type
_entity.pdbx_description
1 polymer ?
#
loop_
_entity_poly.entity_id
_entity_poly.type
_entity_poly.pdbx_seq_one_letter_code
_entity_poly.pdbx_strand_id
1 'polypeptide(L)'
;MSGNIQLLSDTLAAARAEGRSALIAYLPAGFPTVDGGIAAIKAAFDGGADVVEVGLPHSDPVLDGPVIQTADDIALRGGVRIADVMRTVREAYEATGKPVLVMTYWNPIDRYGVERFTAELAEAGGAGCILPDLPVQESALWREHAEKHGLATVFVVAPSSKDERLAEITAAGSGFVYAASLMGVTGTRESVGAQAQDLVRRTRTTGTDLPVCVGLGVSNAAQAAEVAGFADGVIVGSAFVKRMLDAEDEAAALTAVRMLAGELAEGVRGRA
;
A
#
# COMPACT_ATOMS: atom_id res chain seq x y z
N MET A 1 15.25 -15.63 -8.43
CA MET A 1 14.48 -14.45 -7.98
C MET A 1 14.52 -14.45 -6.46
N SER A 2 14.82 -13.30 -5.85
CA SER A 2 14.94 -13.18 -4.38
C SER A 2 13.77 -12.45 -3.73
N GLY A 3 12.99 -11.68 -4.50
CA GLY A 3 11.81 -10.96 -4.03
C GLY A 3 10.58 -11.85 -3.86
N ASN A 4 9.59 -11.31 -3.17
CA ASN A 4 8.42 -12.02 -2.66
C ASN A 4 7.12 -11.75 -3.44
N ILE A 5 7.20 -11.50 -4.75
CA ILE A 5 5.99 -11.30 -5.58
C ILE A 5 5.01 -12.49 -5.51
N GLN A 6 5.51 -13.73 -5.49
CA GLN A 6 4.63 -14.91 -5.41
C GLN A 6 3.86 -14.95 -4.09
N LEU A 7 4.52 -14.61 -2.98
CA LEU A 7 3.89 -14.52 -1.66
C LEU A 7 2.76 -13.48 -1.65
N LEU A 8 2.95 -12.33 -2.31
CA LEU A 8 1.90 -11.33 -2.49
C LEU A 8 0.72 -11.90 -3.29
N SER A 9 0.99 -12.51 -4.44
CA SER A 9 -0.04 -13.12 -5.29
C SER A 9 -0.84 -14.19 -4.55
N ASP A 10 -0.16 -15.08 -3.81
CA ASP A 10 -0.78 -16.15 -3.04
C ASP A 10 -1.64 -15.60 -1.89
N THR A 11 -1.17 -14.53 -1.22
CA THR A 11 -1.91 -13.88 -0.14
C THR A 11 -3.22 -13.26 -0.65
N LEU A 12 -3.17 -12.53 -1.77
CA LEU A 12 -4.36 -11.94 -2.38
C LEU A 12 -5.32 -13.01 -2.94
N ALA A 13 -4.78 -14.08 -3.53
CA ALA A 13 -5.56 -15.20 -4.01
C ALA A 13 -6.26 -15.96 -2.88
N ALA A 14 -5.57 -16.17 -1.74
CA ALA A 14 -6.14 -16.81 -0.55
C ALA A 14 -7.30 -16.00 0.04
N ALA A 15 -7.13 -14.68 0.19
CA ALA A 15 -8.23 -13.80 0.64
C ALA A 15 -9.46 -13.93 -0.26
N ARG A 16 -9.25 -13.93 -1.59
CA ARG A 16 -10.33 -14.12 -2.56
C ARG A 16 -10.98 -15.51 -2.44
N ALA A 17 -10.19 -16.58 -2.28
CA ALA A 17 -10.68 -17.95 -2.12
C ALA A 17 -11.50 -18.14 -0.83
N GLU A 18 -11.16 -17.39 0.21
CA GLU A 18 -11.92 -17.30 1.47
C GLU A 18 -13.20 -16.44 1.35
N GLY A 19 -13.46 -15.87 0.17
CA GLY A 19 -14.65 -15.04 -0.08
C GLY A 19 -14.58 -13.65 0.56
N ARG A 20 -13.38 -13.15 0.89
CA ARG A 20 -13.16 -11.84 1.51
C ARG A 20 -12.25 -10.95 0.67
N SER A 21 -12.14 -9.68 1.04
CA SER A 21 -11.07 -8.81 0.54
C SER A 21 -9.83 -8.92 1.42
N ALA A 22 -8.66 -8.61 0.86
CA ALA A 22 -7.44 -8.44 1.64
C ALA A 22 -7.44 -7.09 2.37
N LEU A 23 -6.90 -7.05 3.60
CA LEU A 23 -6.58 -5.81 4.30
C LEU A 23 -5.14 -5.43 4.02
N ILE A 24 -4.93 -4.24 3.45
CA ILE A 24 -3.63 -3.68 3.13
C ILE A 24 -3.41 -2.43 4.00
N ALA A 25 -2.44 -2.47 4.89
CA ALA A 25 -2.14 -1.36 5.80
C ALA A 25 -0.96 -0.52 5.31
N TYR A 26 -1.09 0.80 5.35
CA TYR A 26 0.00 1.74 5.09
C TYR A 26 0.55 2.33 6.37
N LEU A 27 1.87 2.27 6.52
CA LEU A 27 2.63 2.88 7.61
C LEU A 27 3.93 3.49 7.06
N PRO A 28 4.26 4.76 7.38
CA PRO A 28 5.50 5.38 6.94
C PRO A 28 6.71 4.84 7.71
N ALA A 29 7.81 4.55 7.00
CA ALA A 29 9.07 4.21 7.63
C ALA A 29 9.62 5.40 8.43
N GLY A 30 10.24 5.11 9.57
CA GLY A 30 10.87 6.14 10.39
C GLY A 30 9.91 6.97 11.26
N PHE A 31 8.62 6.64 11.28
CA PHE A 31 7.63 7.35 12.10
C PHE A 31 7.03 6.45 13.21
N PRO A 32 6.98 6.91 14.48
CA PRO A 32 7.60 8.14 14.99
C PRO A 32 9.13 8.05 15.05
N THR A 33 9.67 6.84 15.02
CA THR A 33 11.09 6.50 14.87
C THR A 33 11.20 5.27 13.97
N VAL A 34 12.42 4.89 13.55
CA VAL A 34 12.61 3.65 12.74
C VAL A 34 12.10 2.42 13.48
N ASP A 35 12.50 2.25 14.75
CA ASP A 35 12.08 1.10 15.55
C ASP A 35 10.57 1.13 15.86
N GLY A 36 10.02 2.32 16.15
CA GLY A 36 8.58 2.50 16.39
C GLY A 36 7.73 2.19 15.15
N GLY A 37 8.19 2.58 13.96
CA GLY A 37 7.52 2.24 12.70
C GLY A 37 7.53 0.74 12.42
N ILE A 38 8.67 0.07 12.65
CA ILE A 38 8.79 -1.39 12.55
C ILE A 38 7.83 -2.09 13.52
N ALA A 39 7.77 -1.63 14.77
CA ALA A 39 6.87 -2.19 15.77
C ALA A 39 5.40 -1.98 15.37
N ALA A 40 5.05 -0.81 14.82
CA ALA A 40 3.69 -0.53 14.34
C ALA A 40 3.29 -1.44 13.18
N ILE A 41 4.19 -1.71 12.24
CA ILE A 41 3.95 -2.65 11.13
C ILE A 41 3.68 -4.06 11.65
N LYS A 42 4.48 -4.53 12.60
CA LYS A 42 4.26 -5.83 13.26
C LYS A 42 2.90 -5.86 13.96
N ALA A 43 2.54 -4.79 14.67
CA ALA A 43 1.24 -4.66 15.32
C ALA A 43 0.06 -4.68 14.33
N ALA A 44 0.20 -4.08 13.14
CA ALA A 44 -0.82 -4.13 12.09
C ALA A 44 -0.99 -5.56 11.54
N PHE A 45 0.11 -6.28 11.33
CA PHE A 45 0.06 -7.69 10.93
C PHE A 45 -0.55 -8.60 12.00
N ASP A 46 -0.22 -8.38 13.28
CA ASP A 46 -0.82 -9.10 14.43
C ASP A 46 -2.31 -8.83 14.54
N GLY A 47 -2.76 -7.61 14.20
CA GLY A 47 -4.16 -7.25 14.19
C GLY A 47 -4.94 -7.85 13.01
N GLY A 48 -4.27 -8.36 11.98
CA GLY A 48 -4.91 -9.07 10.88
C GLY A 48 -4.78 -8.44 9.51
N ALA A 49 -3.87 -7.47 9.33
CA ALA A 49 -3.45 -7.08 7.98
C ALA A 49 -2.90 -8.28 7.20
N ASP A 50 -3.27 -8.39 5.94
CA ASP A 50 -2.75 -9.42 5.02
C ASP A 50 -1.46 -8.93 4.35
N VAL A 51 -1.39 -7.64 4.03
CA VAL A 51 -0.27 -6.97 3.35
C VAL A 51 0.02 -5.65 4.05
N VAL A 52 1.30 -5.23 4.05
CA VAL A 52 1.68 -3.88 4.46
C VAL A 52 2.40 -3.17 3.31
N GLU A 53 2.07 -1.90 3.11
CA GLU A 53 2.85 -0.96 2.30
C GLU A 53 3.61 0.02 3.21
N VAL A 54 4.93 0.06 3.03
CA VAL A 54 5.83 0.92 3.78
C VAL A 54 6.07 2.19 2.98
N GLY A 55 5.62 3.32 3.50
CA GLY A 55 5.89 4.62 2.91
C GLY A 55 7.37 4.98 3.06
N LEU A 56 8.03 5.36 1.97
CA LEU A 56 9.33 6.05 2.02
C LEU A 56 9.04 7.56 2.08
N PRO A 57 9.34 8.24 3.20
CA PRO A 57 9.02 9.66 3.38
C PRO A 57 9.68 10.53 2.32
N HIS A 58 8.89 11.42 1.71
CA HIS A 58 9.35 12.34 0.67
C HIS A 58 9.17 13.80 1.12
N SER A 59 10.06 14.70 0.68
CA SER A 59 9.99 16.13 1.05
C SER A 59 8.82 16.86 0.42
N ASP A 60 8.40 16.41 -0.77
CA ASP A 60 7.31 17.02 -1.55
C ASP A 60 6.25 15.97 -1.91
N PRO A 61 5.50 15.44 -0.92
CA PRO A 61 4.58 14.34 -1.11
C PRO A 61 3.21 14.82 -1.65
N VAL A 62 3.14 15.09 -2.96
CA VAL A 62 1.95 15.70 -3.60
C VAL A 62 0.69 14.84 -3.60
N LEU A 63 0.80 13.52 -3.39
CA LEU A 63 -0.33 12.58 -3.37
C LEU A 63 -0.79 12.23 -1.95
N ASP A 64 -0.01 12.58 -0.94
CA ASP A 64 -0.28 12.21 0.44
C ASP A 64 -1.17 13.24 1.12
N GLY A 65 -2.11 12.75 1.95
CA GLY A 65 -2.96 13.61 2.77
C GLY A 65 -2.19 14.23 3.95
N PRO A 66 -2.71 15.31 4.57
CA PRO A 66 -1.99 16.08 5.61
C PRO A 66 -1.55 15.23 6.82
N VAL A 67 -2.28 14.16 7.13
CA VAL A 67 -1.92 13.22 8.21
C VAL A 67 -0.63 12.47 7.87
N ILE A 68 -0.51 11.95 6.64
CA ILE A 68 0.70 11.25 6.18
C ILE A 68 1.86 12.24 6.03
N GLN A 69 1.60 13.43 5.46
CA GLN A 69 2.62 14.50 5.36
C GLN A 69 3.21 14.87 6.71
N THR A 70 2.40 14.91 7.77
CA THR A 70 2.87 15.18 9.14
C THR A 70 3.81 14.07 9.64
N ALA A 71 3.45 12.81 9.41
CA ALA A 71 4.30 11.67 9.79
C ALA A 71 5.61 11.64 8.99
N ASP A 72 5.55 11.96 7.70
CA ASP A 72 6.73 12.04 6.82
C ASP A 72 7.68 13.16 7.27
N ASP A 73 7.18 14.35 7.61
CA ASP A 73 8.00 15.44 8.14
C ASP A 73 8.72 15.04 9.44
N ILE A 74 8.02 14.33 10.34
CA ILE A 74 8.62 13.80 11.57
C ILE A 74 9.74 12.79 11.25
N ALA A 75 9.47 11.84 10.35
CA ALA A 75 10.45 10.83 9.95
C ALA A 75 11.69 11.44 9.26
N LEU A 76 11.47 12.43 8.38
CA LEU A 76 12.54 13.15 7.68
C LEU A 76 13.40 13.98 8.64
N ARG A 77 12.79 14.66 9.63
CA ARG A 77 13.53 15.34 10.70
C ARG A 77 14.29 14.37 11.60
N GLY A 78 13.76 13.16 11.77
CA GLY A 78 14.44 12.03 12.40
C GLY A 78 15.62 11.47 11.59
N GLY A 79 15.79 11.91 10.34
CA GLY A 79 16.94 11.55 9.51
C GLY A 79 16.79 10.25 8.74
N VAL A 80 15.57 9.74 8.56
CA VAL A 80 15.28 8.49 7.84
C VAL A 80 15.93 8.46 6.44
N ARG A 81 16.50 7.32 6.07
CA ARG A 81 17.11 7.06 4.76
C ARG A 81 16.53 5.80 4.13
N ILE A 82 16.83 5.59 2.84
CA ILE A 82 16.46 4.37 2.12
C ILE A 82 16.95 3.10 2.84
N ALA A 83 18.13 3.15 3.46
CA ALA A 83 18.63 2.04 4.28
C ALA A 83 17.70 1.68 5.45
N ASP A 84 17.05 2.67 6.06
CA ASP A 84 16.07 2.45 7.13
C ASP A 84 14.75 1.88 6.58
N VAL A 85 14.35 2.26 5.36
CA VAL A 85 13.22 1.65 4.66
C VAL A 85 13.50 0.17 4.38
N MET A 86 14.68 -0.16 3.84
CA MET A 86 15.08 -1.55 3.61
C MET A 86 15.16 -2.34 4.92
N ARG A 87 15.67 -1.73 6.01
CA ARG A 87 15.63 -2.32 7.35
C ARG A 87 14.20 -2.57 7.82
N THR A 88 13.30 -1.62 7.59
CA THR A 88 11.89 -1.72 7.97
C THR A 88 11.21 -2.90 7.27
N VAL A 89 11.42 -3.03 5.95
CA VAL A 89 10.92 -4.15 5.16
C VAL A 89 11.47 -5.48 5.68
N ARG A 90 12.79 -5.57 5.88
CA ARG A 90 13.45 -6.80 6.37
C ARG A 90 12.93 -7.25 7.71
N GLU A 91 12.91 -6.36 8.71
CA GLU A 91 12.47 -6.74 10.05
C GLU A 91 10.97 -7.05 10.13
N ALA A 92 10.14 -6.42 9.28
CA ALA A 92 8.73 -6.76 9.16
C ALA A 92 8.53 -8.14 8.52
N TYR A 93 9.24 -8.42 7.42
CA TYR A 93 9.17 -9.69 6.73
C TYR A 93 9.70 -10.85 7.58
N GLU A 94 10.89 -10.72 8.19
CA GLU A 94 11.48 -11.76 9.03
C GLU A 94 10.60 -12.11 10.25
N ALA A 95 9.90 -11.13 10.80
CA ALA A 95 9.02 -11.35 11.95
C ALA A 95 7.69 -12.01 11.59
N THR A 96 7.18 -11.81 10.37
CA THR A 96 5.78 -12.15 10.03
C THR A 96 5.63 -13.12 8.86
N GLY A 97 6.62 -13.22 7.98
CA GLY A 97 6.55 -13.97 6.73
C GLY A 97 5.47 -13.46 5.77
N LYS A 98 4.93 -12.25 5.97
CA LYS A 98 3.85 -11.67 5.17
C LYS A 98 4.38 -10.70 4.09
N PRO A 99 3.63 -10.46 3.00
CA PRO A 99 4.06 -9.53 1.96
C PRO A 99 4.20 -8.09 2.48
N VAL A 100 5.36 -7.48 2.18
CA VAL A 100 5.63 -6.07 2.46
C VAL A 100 6.04 -5.38 1.16
N LEU A 101 5.33 -4.31 0.78
CA LEU A 101 5.67 -3.46 -0.37
C LEU A 101 6.27 -2.15 0.12
N VAL A 102 6.97 -1.45 -0.77
CA VAL A 102 7.32 -0.04 -0.56
C VAL A 102 6.40 0.84 -1.40
N MET A 103 5.94 1.96 -0.86
CA MET A 103 5.23 3.00 -1.59
C MET A 103 6.07 4.28 -1.56
N THR A 104 6.36 4.84 -2.73
CA THR A 104 7.19 6.05 -2.84
C THR A 104 7.02 6.76 -4.18
N TYR A 105 7.65 7.92 -4.29
CA TYR A 105 7.79 8.70 -5.50
C TYR A 105 8.99 8.23 -6.32
N TRP A 106 8.98 8.50 -7.62
CA TRP A 106 10.02 8.04 -8.54
C TRP A 106 11.40 8.65 -8.26
N ASN A 107 11.44 9.95 -7.96
CA ASN A 107 12.69 10.72 -7.83
C ASN A 107 13.69 10.14 -6.80
N PRO A 108 13.30 9.71 -5.59
CA PRO A 108 14.18 8.99 -4.67
C PRO A 108 14.83 7.74 -5.27
N ILE A 109 14.08 6.94 -6.02
CA ILE A 109 14.58 5.70 -6.64
C ILE A 109 15.54 6.01 -7.77
N ASP A 110 15.18 6.96 -8.64
CA ASP A 110 16.03 7.39 -9.76
C ASP A 110 17.41 7.87 -9.27
N ARG A 111 17.42 8.68 -8.20
CA ARG A 111 18.66 9.17 -7.58
C ARG A 111 19.45 8.09 -6.87
N TYR A 112 18.78 7.10 -6.27
CA TYR A 112 19.45 5.98 -5.59
C TYR A 112 20.03 4.96 -6.59
N GLY A 113 19.43 4.87 -7.77
CA GLY A 113 19.70 3.88 -8.80
C GLY A 113 18.71 2.73 -8.75
N VAL A 114 17.97 2.53 -9.85
CA VAL A 114 16.90 1.53 -9.98
C VAL A 114 17.37 0.10 -9.71
N GLU A 115 18.51 -0.30 -10.31
CA GLU A 115 19.07 -1.64 -10.10
C GLU A 115 19.42 -1.88 -8.64
N ARG A 116 20.06 -0.90 -8.00
CA ARG A 116 20.43 -0.99 -6.59
C ARG A 116 19.21 -1.08 -5.69
N PHE A 117 18.21 -0.22 -5.92
CA PHE A 117 16.99 -0.18 -5.12
C PHE A 117 16.25 -1.52 -5.18
N THR A 118 16.04 -2.04 -6.39
CA THR A 118 15.31 -3.31 -6.59
C THR A 118 16.07 -4.51 -6.03
N ALA A 119 17.40 -4.55 -6.16
CA ALA A 119 18.20 -5.60 -5.56
C ALA A 119 18.12 -5.60 -4.02
N GLU A 120 18.32 -4.43 -3.39
CA GLU A 120 18.26 -4.30 -1.93
C GLU A 120 16.84 -4.52 -1.37
N LEU A 121 15.81 -4.07 -2.08
CA LEU A 121 14.42 -4.32 -1.69
C LEU A 121 14.10 -5.81 -1.71
N ALA A 122 14.54 -6.53 -2.75
CA ALA A 122 14.34 -7.96 -2.85
C ALA A 122 15.15 -8.72 -1.78
N GLU A 123 16.40 -8.32 -1.50
CA GLU A 123 17.21 -8.89 -0.42
C GLU A 123 16.58 -8.66 0.96
N ALA A 124 15.93 -7.52 1.17
CA ALA A 124 15.15 -7.24 2.37
C ALA A 124 13.84 -8.06 2.47
N GLY A 125 13.49 -8.87 1.48
CA GLY A 125 12.24 -9.64 1.47
C GLY A 125 11.02 -8.84 0.98
N GLY A 126 11.23 -7.73 0.27
CA GLY A 126 10.16 -6.96 -0.34
C GLY A 126 9.38 -7.75 -1.40
N ALA A 127 8.10 -7.44 -1.50
CA ALA A 127 7.18 -8.04 -2.47
C ALA A 127 6.94 -7.16 -3.71
N GLY A 128 7.32 -5.88 -3.66
CA GLY A 128 7.15 -4.95 -4.78
C GLY A 128 7.17 -3.49 -4.37
N CYS A 129 6.92 -2.63 -5.35
CA CYS A 129 6.79 -1.20 -5.14
C CYS A 129 5.52 -0.64 -5.78
N ILE A 130 4.93 0.35 -5.12
CA ILE A 130 3.87 1.21 -5.63
C ILE A 130 4.52 2.54 -5.98
N LEU A 131 4.44 2.94 -7.25
CA LEU A 131 5.07 4.15 -7.79
C LEU A 131 4.00 5.03 -8.45
N PRO A 132 3.26 5.83 -7.67
CA PRO A 132 2.09 6.54 -8.17
C PRO A 132 2.40 7.59 -9.23
N ASP A 133 3.61 8.16 -9.21
CA ASP A 133 4.06 9.23 -10.08
C ASP A 133 4.88 8.74 -11.28
N LEU A 134 5.14 7.42 -11.41
CA LEU A 134 5.81 6.82 -12.55
C LEU A 134 4.80 6.37 -13.63
N PRO A 135 4.70 7.05 -14.78
CA PRO A 135 3.80 6.65 -15.85
C PRO A 135 4.19 5.30 -16.45
N VAL A 136 3.21 4.51 -16.88
CA VAL A 136 3.44 3.20 -17.52
C VAL A 136 4.38 3.29 -18.72
N GLN A 137 4.33 4.39 -19.49
CA GLN A 137 5.17 4.63 -20.66
C GLN A 137 6.66 4.81 -20.31
N GLU A 138 6.96 5.32 -19.12
CA GLU A 138 8.32 5.58 -18.63
C GLU A 138 8.83 4.47 -17.70
N SER A 139 7.96 3.52 -17.35
CA SER A 139 8.23 2.47 -16.37
C SER A 139 9.14 1.33 -16.84
N ALA A 140 9.58 1.32 -18.11
CA ALA A 140 10.28 0.18 -18.69
C ALA A 140 11.55 -0.20 -17.90
N LEU A 141 12.36 0.78 -17.52
CA LEU A 141 13.59 0.56 -16.74
C LEU A 141 13.27 -0.04 -15.35
N TRP A 142 12.24 0.50 -14.67
CA TRP A 142 11.80 -0.05 -13.39
C TRP A 142 11.32 -1.50 -13.53
N ARG A 143 10.44 -1.77 -14.50
CA ARG A 143 9.82 -3.09 -14.69
C ARG A 143 10.86 -4.17 -15.00
N GLU A 144 11.85 -3.86 -15.84
CA GLU A 144 12.95 -4.78 -16.15
C GLU A 144 13.68 -5.25 -14.87
N HIS A 145 14.07 -4.31 -14.01
CA HIS A 145 14.76 -4.62 -12.77
C HIS A 145 13.84 -5.27 -11.73
N ALA A 146 12.60 -4.81 -11.61
CA ALA A 146 11.62 -5.40 -10.70
C ALA A 146 11.34 -6.87 -11.07
N GLU A 147 11.16 -7.18 -12.35
CA GLU A 147 10.96 -8.54 -12.85
C GLU A 147 12.18 -9.43 -12.57
N LYS A 148 13.40 -8.95 -12.88
CA LYS A 148 14.67 -9.66 -12.59
C LYS A 148 14.77 -10.07 -11.12
N HIS A 149 14.28 -9.22 -10.22
CA HIS A 149 14.35 -9.44 -8.78
C HIS A 149 13.10 -10.11 -8.18
N GLY A 150 12.04 -10.34 -8.94
CA GLY A 150 10.79 -10.93 -8.43
C GLY A 150 10.00 -9.98 -7.55
N LEU A 151 9.92 -8.70 -7.95
CA LEU A 151 9.21 -7.63 -7.27
C LEU A 151 8.00 -7.19 -8.10
N ALA A 152 6.87 -6.94 -7.43
CA ALA A 152 5.70 -6.38 -8.10
C ALA A 152 5.91 -4.91 -8.52
N THR A 153 5.42 -4.57 -9.71
CA THR A 153 5.21 -3.18 -10.14
C THR A 153 3.72 -2.86 -10.04
N VAL A 154 3.33 -2.22 -8.93
CA VAL A 154 1.94 -1.82 -8.70
C VAL A 154 1.73 -0.41 -9.26
N PHE A 155 0.82 -0.32 -10.22
CA PHE A 155 0.39 0.95 -10.79
C PHE A 155 -0.87 1.48 -10.14
N VAL A 156 -0.99 2.81 -10.15
CA VAL A 156 -2.15 3.54 -9.64
C VAL A 156 -3.05 3.95 -10.80
N VAL A 157 -4.35 3.69 -10.66
CA VAL A 157 -5.41 4.19 -11.54
C VAL A 157 -6.34 5.11 -10.76
N ALA A 158 -6.93 6.08 -11.46
CA ALA A 158 -7.83 7.07 -10.88
C ALA A 158 -9.15 7.12 -11.67
N PRO A 159 -10.24 7.71 -11.13
CA PRO A 159 -11.50 7.83 -11.86
C PRO A 159 -11.35 8.56 -13.21
N SER A 160 -10.37 9.45 -13.31
CA SER A 160 -10.01 10.19 -14.53
C SER A 160 -9.23 9.38 -15.57
N SER A 161 -8.72 8.20 -15.22
CA SER A 161 -8.05 7.29 -16.17
C SER A 161 -9.03 6.86 -17.25
N LYS A 162 -8.64 6.98 -18.53
CA LYS A 162 -9.42 6.49 -19.68
C LYS A 162 -9.28 4.99 -19.84
N ASP A 163 -10.23 4.34 -20.49
CA ASP A 163 -10.27 2.88 -20.64
C ASP A 163 -9.03 2.33 -21.37
N GLU A 164 -8.51 3.04 -22.37
CA GLU A 164 -7.29 2.65 -23.07
C GLU A 164 -6.08 2.65 -22.12
N ARG A 165 -6.00 3.67 -21.25
CA ARG A 165 -4.94 3.77 -20.25
C ARG A 165 -5.09 2.71 -19.14
N LEU A 166 -6.32 2.33 -18.79
CA LEU A 166 -6.54 1.20 -17.87
C LEU A 166 -5.96 -0.09 -18.47
N ALA A 167 -6.22 -0.36 -19.75
CA ALA A 167 -5.70 -1.55 -20.44
C ALA A 167 -4.16 -1.54 -20.54
N GLU A 168 -3.55 -0.39 -20.85
CA GLU A 168 -2.09 -0.24 -20.86
C GLU A 168 -1.48 -0.53 -19.48
N ILE A 169 -2.07 0.03 -18.43
CA ILE A 169 -1.62 -0.14 -17.05
C ILE A 169 -1.75 -1.60 -16.60
N THR A 170 -2.90 -2.23 -16.85
CA THR A 170 -3.15 -3.61 -16.40
C THR A 170 -2.33 -4.65 -17.16
N ALA A 171 -1.95 -4.36 -18.40
CA ALA A 171 -1.06 -5.23 -19.19
C ALA A 171 0.41 -5.13 -18.76
N ALA A 172 0.84 -3.99 -18.20
CA ALA A 172 2.23 -3.75 -17.80
C ALA A 172 2.51 -3.99 -16.32
N GLY A 173 1.48 -3.89 -15.47
CA GLY A 173 1.59 -4.03 -14.02
C GLY A 173 1.66 -5.47 -13.54
N SER A 174 1.99 -5.64 -12.27
CA SER A 174 2.01 -6.95 -11.59
C SER A 174 1.66 -6.81 -10.10
N GLY A 175 1.34 -7.91 -9.44
CA GLY A 175 0.87 -7.89 -8.05
C GLY A 175 -0.62 -7.55 -7.99
N PHE A 176 -0.95 -6.25 -7.95
CA PHE A 176 -2.32 -5.76 -7.98
C PHE A 176 -2.40 -4.39 -8.67
N VAL A 177 -3.60 -3.93 -8.97
CA VAL A 177 -3.88 -2.56 -9.44
C VAL A 177 -4.38 -1.73 -8.26
N TYR A 178 -3.71 -0.60 -7.99
CA TYR A 178 -4.12 0.33 -6.96
C TYR A 178 -5.16 1.30 -7.55
N ALA A 179 -6.43 1.16 -7.16
CA ALA A 179 -7.49 2.10 -7.48
C ALA A 179 -7.51 3.23 -6.44
N ALA A 180 -6.89 4.36 -6.78
CA ALA A 180 -6.91 5.55 -5.95
C ALA A 180 -8.23 6.29 -6.13
N SER A 181 -8.92 6.56 -5.03
CA SER A 181 -10.11 7.41 -5.03
C SER A 181 -9.91 8.49 -3.99
N LEU A 182 -9.54 9.68 -4.49
CA LEU A 182 -9.38 10.86 -3.65
C LEU A 182 -10.78 11.36 -3.26
N MET A 183 -10.99 11.60 -1.96
CA MET A 183 -12.07 12.48 -1.53
C MET A 183 -11.74 13.88 -2.03
N GLY A 184 -12.24 14.24 -3.22
CA GLY A 184 -12.15 15.61 -3.71
C GLY A 184 -12.84 16.57 -2.73
N VAL A 185 -12.38 17.81 -2.70
CA VAL A 185 -12.85 18.90 -1.81
C VAL A 185 -14.35 19.24 -1.96
N THR A 186 -15.03 18.63 -2.95
CA THR A 186 -16.41 18.91 -3.36
C THR A 186 -17.33 17.69 -3.38
N GLY A 187 -16.84 16.48 -3.08
CA GLY A 187 -17.59 15.23 -3.21
C GLY A 187 -18.16 14.73 -1.88
N THR A 188 -19.43 14.31 -1.88
CA THR A 188 -19.99 13.55 -0.74
C THR A 188 -19.43 12.13 -0.75
N ARG A 189 -19.31 11.50 0.43
CA ARG A 189 -18.77 10.14 0.57
C ARG A 189 -19.44 9.09 -0.33
N GLU A 190 -20.76 9.20 -0.54
CA GLU A 190 -21.52 8.33 -1.43
C GLU A 190 -21.03 8.41 -2.90
N SER A 191 -20.78 9.63 -3.40
CA SER A 191 -20.26 9.84 -4.75
C SER A 191 -18.84 9.26 -4.94
N VAL A 192 -18.02 9.36 -3.89
CA VAL A 192 -16.66 8.84 -3.86
C VAL A 192 -16.65 7.30 -3.89
N GLY A 193 -17.59 6.66 -3.17
CA GLY A 193 -17.81 5.22 -3.22
C GLY A 193 -18.25 4.74 -4.62
N ALA A 194 -19.21 5.42 -5.24
CA ALA A 194 -19.69 5.08 -6.58
C ALA A 194 -18.60 5.19 -7.66
N GLN A 195 -17.75 6.23 -7.58
CA GLN A 195 -16.61 6.39 -8.50
C GLN A 195 -15.57 5.28 -8.33
N ALA A 196 -15.28 4.88 -7.09
CA ALA A 196 -14.36 3.77 -6.82
C ALA A 196 -14.92 2.44 -7.37
N GLN A 197 -16.20 2.17 -7.14
CA GLN A 197 -16.86 0.97 -7.67
C GLN A 197 -16.84 0.93 -9.20
N ASP A 198 -17.13 2.05 -9.87
CA ASP A 198 -17.07 2.14 -11.33
C ASP A 198 -15.63 1.97 -11.85
N LEU A 199 -14.64 2.56 -11.19
CA LEU A 199 -13.23 2.40 -11.55
C LEU A 199 -12.77 0.95 -11.44
N VAL A 200 -13.15 0.24 -10.37
CA VAL A 200 -12.86 -1.19 -10.21
C VAL A 200 -13.52 -1.99 -11.34
N ARG A 201 -14.79 -1.72 -11.65
CA ARG A 201 -15.53 -2.37 -12.73
C ARG A 201 -14.83 -2.15 -14.09
N ARG A 202 -14.50 -0.91 -14.44
CA ARG A 202 -13.83 -0.55 -15.69
C ARG A 202 -12.45 -1.19 -15.80
N THR A 203 -11.69 -1.22 -14.71
CA THR A 203 -10.38 -1.88 -14.65
C THR A 203 -10.52 -3.38 -14.94
N ARG A 204 -11.50 -4.06 -14.36
CA ARG A 204 -11.78 -5.48 -14.64
C ARG A 204 -12.22 -5.73 -16.09
N THR A 205 -12.95 -4.80 -16.70
CA THR A 205 -13.37 -4.89 -18.12
C THR A 205 -12.19 -4.89 -19.11
N THR A 206 -10.99 -4.50 -18.69
CA THR A 206 -9.77 -4.64 -19.52
C THR A 206 -9.37 -6.10 -19.79
N GLY A 207 -9.94 -7.06 -19.05
CA GLY A 207 -9.60 -8.48 -19.15
C GLY A 207 -8.40 -8.89 -18.29
N THR A 208 -8.00 -8.06 -17.32
CA THR A 208 -6.91 -8.35 -16.39
C THR A 208 -7.29 -9.37 -15.33
N ASP A 209 -6.34 -10.23 -14.97
CA ASP A 209 -6.43 -11.15 -13.83
C ASP A 209 -5.88 -10.53 -12.53
N LEU A 210 -5.31 -9.32 -12.60
CA LEU A 210 -4.79 -8.63 -11.42
C LEU A 210 -5.92 -8.27 -10.46
N PRO A 211 -5.76 -8.53 -9.14
CA PRO A 211 -6.65 -7.99 -8.12
C PRO A 211 -6.70 -6.46 -8.22
N VAL A 212 -7.88 -5.87 -7.98
CA VAL A 212 -8.03 -4.41 -7.90
C VAL A 212 -8.27 -4.02 -6.45
N CYS A 213 -7.29 -3.35 -5.85
CA CYS A 213 -7.31 -2.93 -4.46
C CYS A 213 -7.59 -1.43 -4.35
N VAL A 214 -8.44 -1.02 -3.42
CA VAL A 214 -8.97 0.35 -3.35
C VAL A 214 -8.44 1.09 -2.12
N GLY A 215 -7.88 2.28 -2.35
CA GLY A 215 -7.57 3.25 -1.30
C GLY A 215 -8.62 4.38 -1.30
N LEU A 216 -9.56 4.34 -0.34
CA LEU A 216 -10.74 5.23 -0.26
C LEU A 216 -10.86 5.98 1.09
N GLY A 217 -9.76 6.45 1.67
CA GLY A 217 -9.82 7.16 2.96
C GLY A 217 -10.57 6.40 4.06
N VAL A 218 -10.49 5.06 4.03
CA VAL A 218 -11.18 4.16 4.97
C VAL A 218 -10.59 4.34 6.36
N SER A 219 -11.45 4.34 7.37
CA SER A 219 -11.09 4.64 8.76
C SER A 219 -11.79 3.78 9.81
N ASN A 220 -12.74 2.93 9.41
CA ASN A 220 -13.43 2.01 10.30
C ASN A 220 -13.98 0.78 9.54
N ALA A 221 -14.37 -0.24 10.31
CA ALA A 221 -14.85 -1.53 9.82
C ALA A 221 -16.03 -1.42 8.83
N ALA A 222 -16.99 -0.52 9.07
CA ALA A 222 -18.15 -0.39 8.19
C ALA A 222 -17.77 0.13 6.80
N GLN A 223 -16.85 1.09 6.71
CA GLN A 223 -16.35 1.55 5.41
C GLN A 223 -15.47 0.48 4.74
N ALA A 224 -14.71 -0.29 5.53
CA ALA A 224 -13.94 -1.40 4.99
C ALA A 224 -14.85 -2.49 4.37
N ALA A 225 -15.97 -2.82 5.03
CA ALA A 225 -16.98 -3.75 4.50
C ALA A 225 -17.63 -3.23 3.22
N GLU A 226 -17.98 -1.94 3.17
CA GLU A 226 -18.53 -1.28 1.97
C GLU A 226 -17.59 -1.44 0.76
N VAL A 227 -16.31 -1.11 0.93
CA VAL A 227 -15.30 -1.24 -0.13
C VAL A 227 -15.03 -2.70 -0.49
N ALA A 228 -14.98 -3.57 0.52
CA ALA A 228 -14.78 -5.00 0.32
C ALA A 228 -15.90 -5.61 -0.53
N GLY A 229 -17.10 -5.03 -0.55
CA GLY A 229 -18.22 -5.48 -1.40
C GLY A 229 -17.93 -5.42 -2.91
N PHE A 230 -16.95 -4.64 -3.36
CA PHE A 230 -16.62 -4.52 -4.78
C PHE A 230 -15.13 -4.63 -5.13
N ALA A 231 -14.22 -4.39 -4.19
CA ALA A 231 -12.76 -4.49 -4.38
C ALA A 231 -12.20 -5.87 -4.02
N ASP A 232 -10.98 -6.18 -4.45
CA ASP A 232 -10.24 -7.39 -4.03
C ASP A 232 -9.37 -7.14 -2.79
N GLY A 233 -9.05 -5.88 -2.50
CA GLY A 233 -8.37 -5.46 -1.28
C GLY A 233 -8.76 -4.04 -0.88
N VAL A 234 -8.65 -3.75 0.41
CA VAL A 234 -8.93 -2.45 1.02
C VAL A 234 -7.65 -1.88 1.61
N ILE A 235 -7.25 -0.71 1.13
CA ILE A 235 -6.01 -0.04 1.51
C ILE A 235 -6.32 1.07 2.51
N VAL A 236 -5.65 1.04 3.66
CA VAL A 236 -5.88 1.95 4.78
C VAL A 236 -4.56 2.53 5.27
N GLY A 237 -4.39 3.85 5.19
CA GLY A 237 -3.19 4.55 5.65
C GLY A 237 -3.44 5.57 6.72
N SER A 238 -4.01 6.73 6.36
CA SER A 238 -4.19 7.87 7.27
C SER A 238 -4.86 7.52 8.60
N ALA A 239 -5.72 6.49 8.65
CA ALA A 239 -6.32 6.04 9.90
C ALA A 239 -5.30 5.43 10.87
N PHE A 240 -4.37 4.59 10.41
CA PHE A 240 -3.30 4.04 11.25
C PHE A 240 -2.34 5.14 11.71
N VAL A 241 -1.89 5.98 10.78
CA VAL A 241 -0.99 7.11 11.10
C VAL A 241 -1.63 8.05 12.12
N LYS A 242 -2.93 8.33 11.99
CA LYS A 242 -3.66 9.13 12.97
C LYS A 242 -3.68 8.49 14.36
N ARG A 243 -3.93 7.17 14.47
CA ARG A 243 -3.88 6.48 15.77
C ARG A 243 -2.51 6.59 16.44
N MET A 244 -1.43 6.59 15.64
CA MET A 244 -0.07 6.75 16.16
C MET A 244 0.21 8.21 16.58
N LEU A 245 -0.28 9.20 15.83
CA LEU A 245 -0.15 10.61 16.18
C LEU A 245 -0.93 10.98 17.45
N ASP A 246 -2.11 10.40 17.63
CA ASP A 246 -3.02 10.70 18.76
C ASP A 246 -2.64 9.94 20.05
N ALA A 247 -1.71 8.97 19.98
CA ALA A 247 -1.33 8.14 21.12
C ALA A 247 -0.39 8.88 22.09
N GLU A 248 -0.58 8.63 23.39
CA GLU A 248 0.24 9.26 24.45
C GLU A 248 1.68 8.73 24.49
N ASP A 249 1.85 7.44 24.20
CA ASP A 249 3.15 6.76 24.17
C ASP A 249 3.16 5.64 23.12
N GLU A 250 4.33 5.02 22.95
CA GLU A 250 4.53 3.94 21.97
C GLU A 250 3.62 2.74 22.27
N ALA A 251 3.47 2.34 23.54
CA ALA A 251 2.65 1.18 23.89
C ALA A 251 1.17 1.39 23.55
N ALA A 252 0.65 2.60 23.80
CA ALA A 252 -0.68 3.02 23.40
C ALA A 252 -0.82 3.06 21.86
N ALA A 253 0.18 3.56 21.14
CA ALA A 253 0.19 3.60 19.68
C ALA A 253 0.11 2.19 19.08
N LEU A 254 0.95 1.26 19.52
CA LEU A 254 0.97 -0.13 19.04
C LEU A 254 -0.35 -0.85 19.35
N THR A 255 -0.91 -0.62 20.53
CA THR A 255 -2.23 -1.16 20.89
C THR A 255 -3.31 -0.60 19.97
N ALA A 256 -3.32 0.70 19.70
CA ALA A 256 -4.29 1.34 18.83
C ALA A 256 -4.19 0.85 17.37
N VAL A 257 -2.97 0.66 16.86
CA VAL A 257 -2.72 0.10 15.52
C VAL A 257 -3.25 -1.33 15.43
N ARG A 258 -2.91 -2.20 16.38
CA ARG A 258 -3.39 -3.59 16.41
C ARG A 258 -4.91 -3.69 16.48
N MET A 259 -5.53 -2.88 17.36
CA MET A 259 -6.99 -2.85 17.52
C MET A 259 -7.68 -2.38 16.24
N LEU A 260 -7.19 -1.30 15.62
CA LEU A 260 -7.75 -0.80 14.36
C LEU A 260 -7.59 -1.83 13.23
N ALA A 261 -6.45 -2.51 13.13
CA ALA A 261 -6.25 -3.59 12.16
C ALA A 261 -7.24 -4.73 12.39
N GLY A 262 -7.52 -5.11 13.64
CA GLY A 262 -8.55 -6.09 13.99
C GLY A 262 -9.95 -5.69 13.53
N GLU A 263 -10.38 -4.48 13.86
CA GLU A 263 -11.67 -3.94 13.44
C GLU A 263 -11.81 -3.90 11.90
N LEU A 264 -10.78 -3.44 11.20
CA LEU A 264 -10.77 -3.40 9.74
C LEU A 264 -10.75 -4.80 9.13
N ALA A 265 -10.02 -5.75 9.74
CA ALA A 265 -9.96 -7.14 9.30
C ALA A 265 -11.34 -7.80 9.40
N GLU A 266 -12.10 -7.56 10.47
CA GLU A 266 -13.50 -7.98 10.57
C GLU A 266 -14.36 -7.36 9.47
N GLY A 267 -14.17 -6.05 9.20
CA GLY A 267 -14.87 -5.35 8.13
C GLY A 267 -14.65 -5.97 6.74
N VAL A 268 -13.41 -6.25 6.35
CA VAL A 268 -13.11 -6.83 5.02
C VAL A 268 -13.51 -8.31 4.88
N ARG A 269 -13.68 -9.01 6.02
CA ARG A 269 -14.15 -10.41 6.10
C ARG A 269 -15.66 -10.52 6.03
N GLY A 270 -16.38 -9.52 6.52
CA GLY A 270 -17.84 -9.53 6.63
C GLY A 270 -18.60 -9.31 5.32
N ARG A 271 -18.13 -9.81 4.17
CA ARG A 271 -18.90 -9.72 2.91
C ARG A 271 -20.30 -10.29 3.13
N ALA A 272 -21.31 -9.43 2.96
CA ALA A 272 -22.72 -9.80 2.93
C ALA A 272 -23.09 -10.48 1.61
#